data_AF-A0A263CVZ3-F1
#
_entry.id   AF-A0A263CVZ3-F1
#
_cell.length_a   1.000
_cell.length_b   1.000
_cell.length_c   1.000
_cell.angle_alpha   90.00
_cell.angle_beta   90.00
_cell.angle_gamma   90.00
#
_symmetry.space_group_name_H-M   'P 1'
#
loop_
_entity.id
_entity.type
_entity.pdbx_description
1 polymer ?
#
loop_
_entity_poly.entity_id
_entity_poly.type
_entity_poly.pdbx_seq_one_letter_code
_entity_poly.pdbx_strand_id
1 'polypeptide(L)'
;MLSLDELTEHPNEGLYVLTVPEGPLELYQTARNEIVLWAYSHMAGLVASCGEGQPYVRATADDIIEFGETLDSAVLVALDAWHPDGVRYPAPDPSEIEPMEHLELTGDDMATTGLLWIATRPVQEGDRQVDAELYCRKPGQPLLLAYSSLPALVAACGPHQAAAAIEAHRLDEVAVQSGASGIVLDVPFTEDAQHSAPVRDWSRRNI
;
A
#
# COMPACT_ATOMS: atom_id res chain seq x y z
N MET A 1 22.40 -5.76 4.08
CA MET A 1 22.09 -6.72 5.15
C MET A 1 22.65 -6.14 6.43
N LEU A 2 21.83 -6.08 7.46
CA LEU A 2 22.16 -5.58 8.79
C LEU A 2 22.15 -6.75 9.77
N SER A 3 23.02 -6.76 10.77
CA SER A 3 22.86 -7.61 11.95
C SER A 3 21.78 -7.06 12.88
N LEU A 4 21.36 -7.84 13.88
CA LEU A 4 20.45 -7.32 14.93
C LEU A 4 21.07 -6.15 15.69
N ASP A 5 22.38 -6.17 15.96
CA ASP A 5 23.09 -5.07 16.62
C ASP A 5 23.06 -3.80 15.75
N GLU A 6 23.27 -3.93 14.43
CA GLU A 6 23.20 -2.80 13.50
C GLU A 6 21.77 -2.26 13.33
N LEU A 7 20.76 -3.11 13.54
CA LEU A 7 19.35 -2.71 13.49
C LEU A 7 18.96 -1.81 14.67
N THR A 8 19.66 -1.90 15.82
CA THR A 8 19.41 -1.02 16.98
C THR A 8 19.66 0.46 16.70
N GLU A 9 20.50 0.76 15.71
CA GLU A 9 20.79 2.13 15.27
C GLU A 9 19.75 2.65 14.27
N HIS A 10 18.85 1.78 13.80
CA HIS A 10 17.80 2.15 12.87
C HIS A 10 16.69 2.94 13.60
N PRO A 11 16.11 3.98 12.98
CA PRO A 11 14.92 4.63 13.50
C PRO A 11 13.84 3.58 13.85
N ASN A 12 13.19 3.75 15.00
CA ASN A 12 12.14 2.85 15.48
C ASN A 12 10.80 3.09 14.74
N GLU A 13 10.90 3.26 13.43
CA GLU A 13 9.80 3.39 12.50
C GLU A 13 9.34 1.98 12.11
N GLY A 14 8.04 1.80 11.93
CA GLY A 14 7.50 0.48 11.59
C GLY A 14 8.00 -0.01 10.23
N LEU A 15 8.69 -1.14 10.22
CA LEU A 15 9.17 -1.83 9.03
C LEU A 15 8.13 -2.83 8.51
N TYR A 16 8.12 -3.04 7.20
CA TYR A 16 7.33 -4.08 6.55
C TYR A 16 8.15 -5.37 6.46
N VAL A 17 7.85 -6.34 7.32
CA VAL A 17 8.59 -7.61 7.42
C VAL A 17 7.79 -8.72 6.75
N LEU A 18 8.45 -9.50 5.90
CA LEU A 18 7.78 -10.53 5.10
C LEU A 18 7.28 -11.69 5.97
N THR A 19 6.11 -12.21 5.62
CA THR A 19 5.50 -13.40 6.23
C THR A 19 5.08 -14.39 5.16
N VAL A 20 4.89 -15.66 5.54
CA VAL A 20 4.15 -16.61 4.70
C VAL A 20 2.63 -16.39 4.89
N PRO A 21 1.78 -16.78 3.92
CA PRO A 21 0.32 -16.61 4.03
C PRO A 21 -0.22 -17.18 5.34
N GLU A 22 -0.95 -16.36 6.10
CA GLU A 22 -1.57 -16.72 7.39
C GLU A 22 -0.59 -17.32 8.43
N GLY A 23 0.72 -17.07 8.29
CA GLY A 23 1.73 -17.79 9.05
C GLY A 23 2.85 -16.92 9.62
N PRO A 24 3.93 -17.56 10.07
CA PRO A 24 5.05 -16.87 10.71
C PRO A 24 5.84 -15.99 9.72
N LEU A 25 6.83 -15.27 10.26
CA LEU A 25 7.80 -14.54 9.45
C LEU A 25 8.46 -15.47 8.42
N GLU A 26 8.71 -14.92 7.24
CA GLU A 26 9.37 -15.64 6.17
C GLU A 26 10.89 -15.65 6.39
N LEU A 27 11.44 -16.83 6.69
CA LEU A 27 12.84 -17.03 7.07
C LEU A 27 13.61 -17.80 6.01
N TYR A 28 14.80 -17.31 5.65
CA TYR A 28 15.72 -18.04 4.78
C TYR A 28 17.01 -18.38 5.51
N GLN A 29 17.53 -19.58 5.29
CA GLN A 29 18.79 -20.00 5.89
C GLN A 29 19.93 -19.85 4.88
N THR A 30 21.02 -19.19 5.28
CA THR A 30 22.23 -19.09 4.47
C THR A 30 23.05 -20.38 4.54
N ALA A 31 24.01 -20.55 3.63
CA ALA A 31 24.96 -21.65 3.68
C ALA A 31 25.85 -21.65 4.94
N ARG A 32 25.86 -20.56 5.71
CA ARG A 32 26.59 -20.41 6.97
C ARG A 32 25.73 -20.62 8.21
N ASN A 33 24.50 -21.11 8.05
CA ASN A 33 23.54 -21.30 9.14
C ASN A 33 23.11 -19.97 9.81
N GLU A 34 23.13 -18.87 9.05
CA GLU A 34 22.49 -17.61 9.45
C GLU A 34 21.04 -17.62 8.96
N ILE A 35 20.16 -16.94 9.67
CA ILE A 35 18.77 -16.70 9.27
C ILE A 35 18.68 -15.31 8.65
N VAL A 36 18.03 -15.20 7.50
CA VAL A 36 17.76 -13.94 6.81
C VAL A 36 16.27 -13.65 6.89
N LEU A 37 15.96 -12.44 7.36
CA LEU A 37 14.65 -11.80 7.33
C LEU A 37 14.67 -10.68 6.28
N TRP A 38 13.62 -10.57 5.47
CA TRP A 38 13.45 -9.40 4.60
C TRP A 38 12.56 -8.37 5.28
N ALA A 39 13.03 -7.13 5.25
CA ALA A 39 12.31 -5.99 5.78
C ALA A 39 12.43 -4.82 4.79
N TYR A 40 11.40 -4.00 4.72
CA TYR A 40 11.39 -2.81 3.89
C TYR A 40 10.97 -1.60 4.71
N SER A 41 11.62 -0.47 4.46
CA SER A 41 11.27 0.81 5.08
C SER A 41 9.99 1.39 4.48
N HIS A 42 9.69 1.03 3.23
CA HIS A 42 8.55 1.55 2.49
C HIS A 42 7.80 0.45 1.73
N MET A 43 6.47 0.55 1.72
CA MET A 43 5.58 -0.35 0.98
C MET A 43 5.96 -0.44 -0.51
N ALA A 44 6.27 0.70 -1.13
CA ALA A 44 6.64 0.73 -2.54
C ALA A 44 7.88 -0.13 -2.85
N GLY A 45 8.86 -0.17 -1.93
CA GLY A 45 10.04 -1.02 -2.06
C GLY A 45 9.71 -2.50 -1.96
N LEU A 46 8.84 -2.87 -1.00
CA LEU A 46 8.33 -4.24 -0.86
C LEU A 46 7.61 -4.68 -2.12
N VAL A 47 6.64 -3.90 -2.61
CA VAL A 47 5.85 -4.25 -3.79
C VAL A 47 6.74 -4.36 -5.03
N ALA A 48 7.68 -3.43 -5.23
CA ALA A 48 8.61 -3.48 -6.35
C ALA A 48 9.50 -4.74 -6.34
N SER A 49 9.87 -5.21 -5.15
CA SER A 49 10.78 -6.33 -4.95
C SER A 49 10.07 -7.70 -4.97
N CYS A 50 8.99 -7.81 -4.20
CA CYS A 50 8.29 -9.07 -3.89
C CYS A 50 6.93 -9.22 -4.60
N GLY A 51 6.40 -8.14 -5.19
CA GLY A 51 5.06 -8.13 -5.79
C GLY A 51 3.94 -7.84 -4.77
N GLU A 52 2.79 -7.40 -5.29
CA GLU A 52 1.63 -6.93 -4.50
C GLU A 52 1.00 -8.02 -3.62
N GLY A 53 1.20 -9.29 -3.97
CA GLY A 53 0.68 -10.44 -3.24
C GLY A 53 1.46 -10.82 -2.00
N GLN A 54 2.66 -10.26 -1.81
CA GLN A 54 3.55 -10.69 -0.74
C GLN A 54 2.94 -10.36 0.63
N PRO A 55 2.68 -11.37 1.48
CA PRO A 55 2.23 -11.13 2.84
C PRO A 55 3.33 -10.47 3.68
N TYR A 56 2.92 -9.56 4.55
CA TYR A 56 3.81 -8.85 5.45
C TYR A 56 3.10 -8.50 6.77
N VAL A 57 3.89 -8.17 7.77
CA VAL A 57 3.43 -7.55 9.02
C VAL A 57 4.21 -6.27 9.27
N ARG A 58 3.62 -5.33 10.01
CA ARG A 58 4.34 -4.17 10.55
C ARG A 58 5.04 -4.59 11.84
N ALA A 59 6.35 -4.38 11.91
CA ALA A 59 7.13 -4.62 13.11
C ALA A 59 8.15 -3.50 13.32
N THR A 60 8.42 -3.16 14.57
CA THR A 60 9.48 -2.22 14.94
C THR A 60 10.85 -2.91 14.91
N ALA A 61 11.93 -2.13 14.98
CA ALA A 61 13.27 -2.70 15.12
C ALA A 61 13.38 -3.55 16.40
N ASP A 62 12.78 -3.08 17.49
CA ASP A 62 12.74 -3.79 18.77
C ASP A 62 12.00 -5.14 18.66
N ASP A 63 10.84 -5.17 17.98
CA ASP A 63 10.08 -6.43 17.77
C ASP A 63 10.91 -7.47 16.99
N ILE A 64 11.67 -7.03 15.99
CA ILE A 64 12.54 -7.90 15.17
C ILE A 64 13.71 -8.42 16.00
N ILE A 65 14.29 -7.57 16.86
CA ILE A 65 15.37 -7.94 17.76
C ILE A 65 14.87 -8.97 18.78
N GLU A 66 13.75 -8.69 19.46
CA GLU A 66 13.15 -9.62 20.43
C GLU A 66 12.84 -10.98 19.78
N PHE A 67 12.26 -10.97 18.58
CA PHE A 67 12.06 -12.21 17.81
C PHE A 67 13.39 -12.91 17.50
N GLY A 68 14.39 -12.18 17.02
CA GLY A 68 15.68 -12.74 16.66
C GLY A 68 16.42 -13.38 17.83
N GLU A 69 16.29 -12.82 19.04
CA GLU A 69 16.86 -13.40 20.27
C GLU A 69 16.25 -14.76 20.65
N THR A 70 15.05 -15.09 20.14
CA THR A 70 14.43 -16.41 20.35
C THR A 70 15.02 -17.51 19.48
N LEU A 71 15.86 -17.17 18.50
CA LEU A 71 16.43 -18.09 17.53
C LEU A 71 17.86 -18.51 17.93
N ASP A 72 18.18 -19.80 17.78
CA ASP A 72 19.52 -20.35 18.07
C ASP A 72 20.58 -19.99 16.99
N SER A 73 20.23 -19.15 16.01
CA SER A 73 21.06 -18.83 14.85
C SER A 73 21.17 -17.33 14.65
N ALA A 74 22.32 -16.87 14.14
CA ALA A 74 22.53 -15.45 13.87
C ALA A 74 21.51 -14.95 12.84
N VAL A 75 20.84 -13.85 13.16
CA VAL A 75 19.82 -13.23 12.30
C VAL A 75 20.42 -12.04 11.55
N LEU A 76 20.17 -11.99 10.25
CA LEU A 76 20.50 -10.91 9.35
C LEU A 76 19.22 -10.33 8.75
N VAL A 77 19.09 -9.02 8.73
CA VAL A 77 17.98 -8.30 8.11
C VAL A 77 18.41 -7.78 6.75
N ALA A 78 17.80 -8.30 5.70
CA ALA A 78 17.89 -7.81 4.34
C ALA A 78 17.00 -6.57 4.16
N LEU A 79 17.40 -5.45 4.78
CA LEU A 79 16.67 -4.18 4.71
C LEU A 79 16.75 -3.57 3.31
N ASP A 80 15.59 -3.26 2.72
CA ASP A 80 15.40 -2.64 1.40
C ASP A 80 16.20 -3.32 0.27
N ALA A 81 16.53 -4.60 0.47
CA ALA A 81 17.28 -5.39 -0.47
C ALA A 81 16.32 -6.12 -1.41
N TRP A 82 16.77 -6.35 -2.65
CA TRP A 82 16.00 -7.14 -3.61
C TRP A 82 15.78 -8.56 -3.08
N HIS A 83 14.53 -9.01 -3.08
CA HIS A 83 14.18 -10.36 -2.68
C HIS A 83 14.52 -11.32 -3.82
N PRO A 84 15.25 -12.42 -3.54
CA PRO A 84 15.63 -13.38 -4.57
C PRO A 84 14.40 -13.88 -5.34
N ASP A 85 14.61 -14.23 -6.60
CA ASP A 85 13.57 -14.78 -7.46
C ASP A 85 13.03 -16.08 -6.84
N GLY A 86 11.70 -16.16 -6.70
CA GLY A 86 11.01 -17.22 -5.94
C GLY A 86 9.51 -17.24 -6.23
N VAL A 87 8.74 -17.97 -5.42
CA VAL A 87 7.27 -17.99 -5.53
C VAL A 87 6.77 -16.58 -5.21
N ARG A 88 6.34 -15.85 -6.25
CA ARG A 88 5.64 -14.58 -6.08
C ARG A 88 4.19 -14.91 -5.76
N TYR A 89 3.74 -14.47 -4.59
CA TYR A 89 2.35 -14.62 -4.22
C TYR A 89 1.49 -13.82 -5.21
N PRO A 90 0.38 -14.40 -5.72
CA PRO A 90 -0.51 -13.65 -6.59
C PRO A 90 -1.01 -12.42 -5.84
N ALA A 91 -1.11 -11.28 -6.54
CA ALA A 91 -1.75 -10.10 -5.98
C ALA A 91 -3.09 -10.53 -5.36
N PRO A 92 -3.42 -10.10 -4.12
CA PRO A 92 -4.69 -10.46 -3.53
C PRO A 92 -5.75 -9.92 -4.48
N ASP A 93 -6.78 -10.72 -4.77
CA ASP A 93 -7.93 -10.15 -5.45
C ASP A 93 -8.37 -8.95 -4.59
N PRO A 94 -8.53 -7.73 -5.13
CA PRO A 94 -9.10 -6.61 -4.37
C PRO A 94 -10.46 -6.97 -3.76
N SER A 95 -11.08 -8.04 -4.26
CA SER A 95 -12.25 -8.67 -3.68
C SER A 95 -11.98 -9.51 -2.41
N GLU A 96 -10.80 -10.01 -2.16
CA GLU A 96 -10.52 -10.78 -0.94
C GLU A 96 -10.07 -9.89 0.23
N ILE A 97 -9.79 -8.60 -0.02
CA ILE A 97 -9.44 -7.62 1.01
C ILE A 97 -10.71 -7.23 1.78
N GLU A 98 -10.72 -7.48 3.11
CA GLU A 98 -11.80 -7.03 3.99
C GLU A 98 -11.87 -5.50 3.99
N PRO A 99 -13.08 -4.89 3.95
CA PRO A 99 -13.22 -3.45 4.10
C PRO A 99 -12.57 -3.01 5.41
N MET A 100 -11.53 -2.19 5.34
CA MET A 100 -10.85 -1.69 6.54
C MET A 100 -11.80 -0.82 7.36
N GLU A 101 -11.71 -0.94 8.69
CA GLU A 101 -12.43 -0.05 9.59
C GLU A 101 -12.02 1.41 9.36
N HIS A 102 -12.99 2.31 9.51
CA HIS A 102 -12.77 3.75 9.47
C HIS A 102 -11.82 4.14 10.61
N LEU A 103 -10.63 4.61 10.25
CA LEU A 103 -9.67 5.17 11.20
C LEU A 103 -9.85 6.69 11.22
N GLU A 104 -10.18 7.25 12.38
CA GLU A 104 -9.92 8.67 12.65
C GLU A 104 -8.39 8.84 12.71
N LEU A 105 -7.82 9.30 11.61
CA LEU A 105 -6.37 9.39 11.46
C LEU A 105 -5.79 10.46 12.41
N THR A 106 -4.85 10.05 13.25
CA THR A 106 -4.02 10.95 14.09
C THR A 106 -2.53 10.62 13.89
N GLY A 107 -1.76 11.60 13.36
CA GLY A 107 -0.29 11.56 13.14
C GLY A 107 0.17 10.81 11.88
N ASP A 108 1.38 10.97 11.32
CA ASP A 108 2.39 12.04 11.38
C ASP A 108 2.84 12.45 9.95
N ASP A 109 2.46 11.73 8.89
CA ASP A 109 2.58 12.20 7.49
C ASP A 109 1.51 13.23 7.11
N MET A 110 0.34 13.15 7.78
CA MET A 110 -0.66 14.21 7.81
C MET A 110 -0.12 15.53 8.38
N ALA A 111 0.92 15.50 9.22
CA ALA A 111 1.41 16.68 9.93
C ALA A 111 2.15 17.68 9.01
N THR A 112 2.62 17.26 7.84
CA THR A 112 3.43 18.12 6.96
C THR A 112 2.61 18.88 5.91
N THR A 113 1.51 18.29 5.39
CA THR A 113 0.63 18.93 4.39
C THR A 113 -0.87 18.78 4.67
N GLY A 114 -1.30 17.74 5.40
CA GLY A 114 -2.71 17.45 5.65
C GLY A 114 -3.51 17.01 4.41
N LEU A 115 -2.84 16.58 3.32
CA LEU A 115 -3.47 16.25 2.04
C LEU A 115 -3.43 14.75 1.73
N LEU A 116 -4.50 14.26 1.10
CA LEU A 116 -4.62 12.94 0.46
C LEU A 116 -4.92 13.13 -1.03
N TRP A 117 -4.57 12.14 -1.84
CA TRP A 117 -4.84 12.12 -3.27
C TRP A 117 -5.97 11.14 -3.58
N ILE A 118 -6.98 11.58 -4.31
CA ILE A 118 -8.08 10.72 -4.77
C ILE A 118 -8.05 10.59 -6.28
N ALA A 119 -8.49 9.43 -6.77
CA ALA A 119 -8.77 9.24 -8.18
C ALA A 119 -10.01 10.06 -8.57
N THR A 120 -9.90 10.82 -9.65
CA THR A 120 -11.00 11.64 -10.16
C THR A 120 -11.25 11.34 -11.62
N ARG A 121 -12.42 11.73 -12.10
CA ARG A 121 -12.63 11.88 -13.53
C ARG A 121 -11.70 12.98 -14.07
N PRO A 122 -11.36 12.94 -15.37
CA PRO A 122 -10.61 14.01 -16.01
C PRO A 122 -11.30 15.36 -15.80
N VAL A 123 -10.52 16.35 -15.38
CA VAL A 123 -10.96 17.73 -15.17
C VAL A 123 -10.37 18.62 -16.25
N GLN A 124 -11.13 19.61 -16.72
CA GLN A 124 -10.69 20.64 -17.65
C GLN A 124 -10.50 21.98 -16.93
N GLU A 125 -9.65 22.82 -17.50
CA GLU A 125 -9.47 24.17 -17.00
C GLU A 125 -10.80 24.95 -17.04
N GLY A 126 -11.25 25.43 -15.88
CA GLY A 126 -12.52 26.12 -15.70
C GLY A 126 -13.64 25.27 -15.07
N ASP A 127 -13.42 23.96 -14.89
CA ASP A 127 -14.36 23.11 -14.15
C ASP A 127 -14.47 23.55 -12.69
N ARG A 128 -15.71 23.67 -12.21
CA ARG A 128 -16.03 24.08 -10.83
C ARG A 128 -16.38 22.91 -9.92
N GLN A 129 -16.47 21.71 -10.50
CA GLN A 129 -16.78 20.47 -9.81
C GLN A 129 -15.80 19.40 -10.29
N VAL A 130 -15.32 18.61 -9.33
CA VAL A 130 -14.43 17.49 -9.57
C VAL A 130 -15.16 16.25 -9.10
N ASP A 131 -15.43 15.33 -10.03
CA ASP A 131 -16.08 14.07 -9.71
C ASP A 131 -15.03 13.05 -9.27
N ALA A 132 -15.19 12.49 -8.07
CA ALA A 132 -14.39 11.34 -7.66
C ALA A 132 -14.72 10.12 -8.54
N GLU A 133 -13.69 9.39 -8.95
CA GLU A 133 -13.84 8.10 -9.62
C GLU A 133 -14.01 7.03 -8.55
N LEU A 134 -15.15 6.33 -8.60
CA LEU A 134 -15.48 5.30 -7.63
C LEU A 134 -15.22 3.92 -8.18
N TYR A 135 -14.60 3.10 -7.37
CA TYR A 135 -14.33 1.71 -7.69
C TYR A 135 -15.49 0.83 -7.22
N CYS A 136 -16.14 0.12 -8.15
CA CYS A 136 -17.25 -0.77 -7.84
C CYS A 136 -16.79 -2.23 -7.92
N ARG A 137 -16.41 -2.79 -6.76
CA ARG A 137 -16.07 -4.21 -6.63
C ARG A 137 -17.29 -5.13 -6.82
N LYS A 138 -18.44 -4.73 -6.28
CA LYS A 138 -19.74 -5.40 -6.42
C LYS A 138 -20.79 -4.38 -6.86
N PRO A 139 -21.80 -4.76 -7.66
CA PRO A 139 -22.91 -3.87 -7.98
C PRO A 139 -23.52 -3.29 -6.70
N GLY A 140 -23.56 -1.95 -6.61
CA GLY A 140 -24.16 -1.25 -5.47
C GLY A 140 -23.24 -0.98 -4.27
N GLN A 141 -21.94 -1.29 -4.36
CA GLN A 141 -20.96 -0.93 -3.31
C GLN A 141 -19.77 -0.16 -3.93
N PRO A 142 -19.98 1.12 -4.32
CA PRO A 142 -18.90 1.98 -4.79
C PRO A 142 -17.94 2.33 -3.65
N LEU A 143 -16.64 2.34 -3.91
CA LEU A 143 -15.58 2.68 -2.97
C LEU A 143 -14.81 3.91 -3.46
N LEU A 144 -14.45 4.81 -2.54
CA LEU A 144 -13.54 5.92 -2.82
C LEU A 144 -12.11 5.45 -2.58
N LEU A 145 -11.25 5.63 -3.58
CA LEU A 145 -9.82 5.36 -3.46
C LEU A 145 -9.09 6.64 -3.03
N ALA A 146 -8.34 6.55 -1.95
CA ALA A 146 -7.51 7.63 -1.43
C ALA A 146 -6.07 7.15 -1.22
N TYR A 147 -5.11 8.03 -1.43
CA TYR A 147 -3.69 7.71 -1.42
C TYR A 147 -2.92 8.76 -0.64
N SER A 148 -1.92 8.33 0.11
CA SER A 148 -1.03 9.21 0.88
C SER A 148 -0.15 10.08 -0.02
N SER A 149 0.06 9.68 -1.28
CA SER A 149 0.87 10.43 -2.23
C SER A 149 0.41 10.26 -3.67
N LEU A 150 0.69 11.26 -4.51
CA LEU A 150 0.44 11.17 -5.95
C LEU A 150 1.21 10.01 -6.62
N PRO A 151 2.49 9.74 -6.29
CA PRO A 151 3.18 8.55 -6.80
C PRO A 151 2.47 7.23 -6.43
N ALA A 152 1.94 7.10 -5.21
CA ALA A 152 1.19 5.90 -4.82
C ALA A 152 -0.09 5.72 -5.63
N LEU A 153 -0.84 6.82 -5.85
CA LEU A 153 -2.01 6.81 -6.74
C LEU A 153 -1.63 6.42 -8.17
N VAL A 154 -0.57 7.01 -8.73
CA VAL A 154 -0.11 6.71 -10.09
C VAL A 154 0.35 5.26 -10.23
N ALA A 155 1.03 4.72 -9.23
CA ALA A 155 1.46 3.33 -9.21
C ALA A 155 0.25 2.38 -9.19
N ALA A 156 -0.81 2.73 -8.46
CA ALA A 156 -2.02 1.92 -8.36
C ALA A 156 -2.95 2.09 -9.57
N CYS A 157 -3.33 3.31 -9.95
CA CYS A 157 -4.36 3.58 -10.96
C CYS A 157 -3.81 3.77 -12.38
N GLY A 158 -2.49 3.84 -12.53
CA GLY A 158 -1.80 4.07 -13.79
C GLY A 158 -1.43 5.54 -14.07
N PRO A 159 -0.49 5.80 -15.00
CA PRO A 159 0.09 7.12 -15.25
C PRO A 159 -0.86 8.13 -15.90
N HIS A 160 -2.02 7.68 -16.36
CA HIS A 160 -3.03 8.52 -17.00
C HIS A 160 -4.26 8.79 -16.12
N GLN A 161 -4.27 8.29 -14.88
CA GLN A 161 -5.32 8.58 -13.93
C GLN A 161 -5.33 10.08 -13.60
N ALA A 162 -6.51 10.71 -13.73
CA ALA A 162 -6.71 12.04 -13.20
C ALA A 162 -6.84 11.98 -11.68
N ALA A 163 -6.23 12.96 -11.00
CA ALA A 163 -6.14 12.98 -9.55
C ALA A 163 -6.38 14.39 -9.00
N ALA A 164 -6.93 14.45 -7.79
CA ALA A 164 -7.04 15.68 -7.01
C ALA A 164 -6.51 15.46 -5.60
N ALA A 165 -5.83 16.48 -5.07
CA ALA A 165 -5.49 16.54 -3.67
C ALA A 165 -6.68 17.10 -2.88
N ILE A 166 -7.03 16.44 -1.78
CA ILE A 166 -8.05 16.87 -0.82
C ILE A 166 -7.44 16.93 0.57
N GLU A 167 -8.00 17.77 1.43
CA GLU A 167 -7.61 17.77 2.83
C GLU A 167 -8.12 16.49 3.50
N ALA A 168 -7.28 15.85 4.31
CA ALA A 168 -7.60 14.57 4.93
C ALA A 168 -8.88 14.63 5.78
N HIS A 169 -9.11 15.75 6.48
CA HIS A 169 -10.32 15.97 7.29
C HIS A 169 -11.62 16.09 6.46
N ARG A 170 -11.51 16.24 5.13
CA ARG A 170 -12.64 16.30 4.20
C ARG A 170 -12.91 14.97 3.50
N LEU A 171 -12.11 13.93 3.77
CA LEU A 171 -12.24 12.64 3.11
C LEU A 171 -13.64 12.03 3.29
N ASP A 172 -14.20 12.11 4.49
CA ASP A 172 -15.55 11.62 4.78
C ASP A 172 -16.61 12.43 4.04
N GLU A 173 -16.47 13.76 4.01
CA GLU A 173 -17.36 14.64 3.26
C GLU A 173 -17.35 14.25 1.77
N VAL A 174 -16.17 14.06 1.20
CA VAL A 174 -15.98 13.69 -0.20
C VAL A 174 -16.58 12.31 -0.48
N ALA A 175 -16.36 11.32 0.38
CA ALA A 175 -16.92 9.98 0.22
C ALA A 175 -18.46 9.99 0.23
N VAL A 176 -19.06 10.76 1.14
CA VAL A 176 -20.51 10.92 1.20
C VAL A 176 -21.04 11.64 -0.04
N GLN A 177 -20.39 12.73 -0.46
CA GLN A 177 -20.80 13.51 -1.63
C GLN A 177 -20.65 12.75 -2.95
N SER A 178 -19.61 11.92 -3.07
CA SER A 178 -19.42 11.06 -4.25
C SER A 178 -20.41 9.91 -4.29
N GLY A 179 -21.03 9.55 -3.15
CA GLY A 179 -21.90 8.39 -3.02
C GLY A 179 -21.14 7.08 -2.81
N ALA A 180 -19.91 7.16 -2.28
CA ALA A 180 -19.14 5.99 -1.90
C ALA A 180 -19.77 5.33 -0.66
N SER A 181 -19.74 4.00 -0.63
CA SER A 181 -20.14 3.16 0.51
C SER A 181 -18.99 2.89 1.48
N GLY A 182 -17.76 3.24 1.10
CA GLY A 182 -16.56 3.07 1.90
C GLY A 182 -15.35 3.76 1.27
N ILE A 183 -14.26 3.86 2.03
CA ILE A 183 -12.99 4.44 1.62
C ILE A 183 -11.93 3.36 1.70
N VAL A 184 -11.00 3.39 0.76
CA VAL A 184 -9.85 2.50 0.72
C VAL A 184 -8.59 3.35 0.59
N LEU A 185 -7.59 3.08 1.44
CA LEU A 185 -6.34 3.84 1.51
C LEU A 185 -5.18 3.02 0.96
N ASP A 186 -4.39 3.62 0.05
CA ASP A 186 -3.13 3.08 -0.48
C ASP A 186 -3.21 1.63 -0.99
N VAL A 187 -4.37 1.24 -1.55
CA VAL A 187 -4.52 -0.11 -2.13
C VAL A 187 -3.93 -0.17 -3.53
N PRO A 188 -3.04 -1.15 -3.79
CA PRO A 188 -2.52 -1.41 -5.13
C PRO A 188 -3.59 -2.05 -6.02
N PHE A 189 -3.49 -1.83 -7.33
CA PHE A 189 -4.41 -2.36 -8.34
C PHE A 189 -3.65 -3.12 -9.42
N THR A 190 -4.20 -4.26 -9.83
CA THR A 190 -3.68 -5.07 -10.94
C THR A 190 -3.70 -4.29 -12.26
N GLU A 191 -2.73 -4.56 -13.14
CA GLU A 191 -2.54 -3.84 -14.42
C GLU A 191 -3.82 -3.76 -15.28
N ASP A 192 -4.71 -4.74 -15.21
CA ASP A 192 -5.97 -4.78 -15.96
C ASP A 192 -7.00 -3.72 -15.53
N ALA A 193 -6.88 -3.18 -14.31
CA ALA A 193 -7.71 -2.11 -13.78
C ALA A 193 -7.11 -0.71 -13.98
N GLN A 194 -5.87 -0.63 -14.48
CA GLN A 194 -5.16 0.63 -14.66
C GLN A 194 -5.55 1.32 -15.96
N HIS A 195 -5.59 2.65 -15.93
CA HIS A 195 -5.78 3.43 -17.15
C HIS A 195 -4.48 3.45 -17.96
N SER A 196 -4.41 2.56 -18.95
CA SER A 196 -3.31 2.47 -19.92
C SER A 196 -3.31 3.59 -20.97
N ALA A 197 -4.35 4.41 -21.01
CA ALA A 197 -4.45 5.61 -21.86
C ALA A 197 -5.34 6.68 -21.19
N PRO A 198 -5.19 7.98 -21.55
CA PRO A 198 -6.08 9.03 -21.05
C PRO A 198 -7.53 8.74 -21.42
N VAL A 199 -8.42 8.66 -20.43
CA VAL A 199 -9.84 8.45 -20.68
C VAL A 199 -10.44 9.73 -21.24
N ARG A 200 -10.91 9.69 -22.50
CA ARG A 200 -11.41 10.87 -23.22
C ARG A 200 -12.93 11.08 -23.10
N ASP A 201 -13.69 10.05 -22.74
CA ASP A 201 -15.16 10.12 -22.70
C ASP A 201 -15.74 9.01 -21.81
N TRP A 202 -16.43 9.42 -20.73
CA TRP A 202 -17.13 8.55 -19.78
C TRP A 202 -18.66 8.52 -20.01
N SER A 203 -19.18 9.11 -21.09
CA SER A 203 -20.63 9.12 -21.38
C SER A 203 -21.21 7.74 -21.74
N ARG A 204 -20.38 6.72 -21.93
CA ARG A 204 -20.85 5.34 -22.13
C ARG A 204 -21.08 4.64 -20.79
N ARG A 205 -22.34 4.68 -20.34
CA ARG A 205 -22.89 3.61 -19.50
C ARG A 205 -22.89 2.35 -20.36
N ASN A 206 -21.93 1.45 -20.18
CA ASN A 206 -22.10 0.10 -20.70
C ASN A 206 -23.23 -0.57 -19.91
N ILE A 207 -24.25 -0.97 -20.68
CA ILE A 207 -25.46 -1.69 -20.26
C ILE A 207 -25.08 -3.11 -19.86
#